data_AF-A0A174IQ83-F1
#
_entry.id   AF-A0A174IQ83-F1
#
_cell.length_a   1.000
_cell.length_b   1.000
_cell.length_c   1.000
_cell.angle_alpha   90.00
_cell.angle_beta   90.00
_cell.angle_gamma   90.00
#
_symmetry.space_group_name_H-M   'P 1'
#
loop_
_entity.id
_entity.type
_entity.pdbx_description
1 polymer ?
#
loop_
_entity_poly.entity_id
_entity_poly.type
_entity_poly.pdbx_seq_one_letter_code
_entity_poly.pdbx_strand_id
1 'polypeptide(L)' 'MGPKYVLILDFCVGCLNIIRLTDEELRESENYDDFEDFLITIEGKYGFRLNNCQWMVIENLDIYCYQNGEETELNLL' A
#
# COMPACT_ATOMS: atom_id res chain seq x y z
N MET A 1 16.64 4.98 -5.56
CA MET A 1 16.11 4.39 -4.32
C MET A 1 14.73 3.89 -4.69
N GLY A 2 14.40 2.64 -4.40
CA GLY A 2 13.13 2.04 -4.84
C GLY A 2 11.90 2.52 -4.06
N PRO A 3 10.70 2.07 -4.47
CA PRO A 3 9.45 2.43 -3.82
C PRO A 3 9.39 1.96 -2.36
N LYS A 4 9.12 2.87 -1.41
CA LYS A 4 9.12 2.54 0.03
C LYS A 4 7.75 2.14 0.58
N TYR A 5 6.69 2.59 -0.09
CA TYR A 5 5.32 2.36 0.34
C TYR A 5 4.54 1.66 -0.75
N VAL A 6 3.67 0.74 -0.32
CA VAL A 6 2.60 0.16 -1.14
C VAL A 6 1.28 0.67 -0.57
N LEU A 7 0.48 1.31 -1.43
CA LEU A 7 -0.90 1.68 -1.12
C LEU A 7 -1.81 0.62 -1.73
N ILE A 8 -2.69 0.02 -0.94
CA ILE A 8 -3.60 -1.02 -1.38
C ILE A 8 -5.03 -0.61 -1.03
N LEU A 9 -5.84 -0.35 -2.06
CA LEU A 9 -7.29 -0.15 -1.96
C LEU A 9 -7.97 -1.52 -1.96
N ASP A 10 -8.43 -1.97 -0.79
CA ASP A 10 -9.08 -3.26 -0.60
C ASP A 10 -10.60 -3.12 -0.72
N PHE A 11 -11.18 -3.71 -1.77
CA PHE A 11 -12.63 -3.64 -2.03
C PHE A 11 -13.45 -4.68 -1.26
N CYS A 12 -12.82 -5.69 -0.64
CA CYS A 12 -13.55 -6.68 0.17
C CYS A 12 -14.11 -6.05 1.45
N VAL A 13 -13.32 -5.18 2.07
CA VAL A 13 -13.66 -4.55 3.36
C VAL A 13 -13.77 -3.03 3.30
N GLY A 14 -13.44 -2.43 2.15
CA GLY A 14 -13.52 -0.97 1.95
C GLY A 14 -12.46 -0.20 2.75
N CYS A 15 -11.22 -0.67 2.74
CA CYS A 15 -10.11 -0.01 3.46
C CYS A 15 -8.95 0.37 2.53
N LEU A 16 -8.14 1.31 2.99
CA LEU A 16 -6.85 1.65 2.41
C LEU A 16 -5.76 1.09 3.32
N ASN A 17 -4.99 0.11 2.84
CA ASN A 17 -3.79 -0.35 3.53
C ASN A 17 -2.60 0.50 3.08
N ILE A 18 -1.82 0.97 4.05
CA ILE A 18 -0.60 1.73 3.82
C ILE A 18 0.55 0.90 4.38
N ILE A 19 1.29 0.24 3.50
CA ILE A 19 2.37 -0.67 3.88
C ILE A 19 3.69 0.03 3.60
N ARG A 20 4.49 0.26 4.63
CA ARG A 20 5.90 0.64 4.47
C ARG A 20 6.72 -0.63 4.39
N LEU A 21 7.34 -0.89 3.24
CA LEU A 21 8.19 -2.06 3.06
C LEU A 21 9.43 -1.94 3.93
N THR A 22 9.81 -3.07 4.53
CA THR A 22 11.10 -3.21 5.21
C THR A 22 12.23 -3.24 4.19
N ASP A 23 13.47 -2.99 4.64
CA ASP A 23 14.64 -3.07 3.76
C ASP A 23 14.84 -4.48 3.16
N GLU A 24 14.40 -5.53 3.87
CA GLU A 24 14.43 -6.91 3.39
C GLU A 24 13.39 -7.14 2.29
N GLU A 25 12.15 -6.71 2.50
CA GLU A 25 11.08 -6.79 1.49
C GLU A 25 11.38 -5.97 0.24
N LEU A 26 11.99 -4.79 0.41
CA LEU A 26 12.48 -3.96 -0.69
C LEU A 26 13.48 -4.72 -1.55
N ARG A 27 14.51 -5.31 -0.92
CA ARG A 27 15.53 -6.10 -1.62
C ARG A 27 14.94 -7.36 -2.26
N GLU A 28 14.00 -8.00 -1.58
CA GLU A 28 13.32 -9.18 -2.11
C GLU A 28 12.46 -8.83 -3.33
N SER A 29 11.80 -7.67 -3.34
CA SER A 29 10.99 -7.22 -4.48
C SER A 29 11.81 -7.05 -5.77
N GLU A 30 13.12 -6.81 -5.68
CA GLU A 30 14.03 -6.72 -6.84
C GLU A 30 14.28 -8.09 -7.50
N ASN A 31 13.91 -9.20 -6.86
CA ASN A 31 14.05 -10.55 -7.39
C ASN A 31 12.88 -10.99 -8.29
N TYR A 32 11.85 -10.16 -8.46
CA TYR A 32 10.65 -10.46 -9.25
C TYR A 32 10.60 -9.56 -10.49
N ASP A 33 10.20 -10.14 -11.63
CA ASP A 33 10.04 -9.39 -12.89
C ASP A 33 8.80 -8.48 -12.84
N ASP A 34 7.77 -8.90 -12.12
CA ASP A 34 6.56 -8.13 -11.84
C ASP A 34 6.44 -7.86 -10.34
N PHE A 35 6.13 -6.62 -9.99
CA PHE A 35 5.91 -6.24 -8.60
C PHE A 35 4.63 -6.87 -8.04
N GLU A 36 3.64 -7.17 -8.89
CA GLU A 36 2.43 -7.88 -8.48
C GLU A 36 2.75 -9.29 -7.94
N ASP A 37 3.72 -10.00 -8.54
CA ASP A 37 4.18 -11.31 -8.06
C ASP A 37 4.79 -11.21 -6.66
N PHE A 38 5.57 -10.16 -6.39
CA PHE A 38 6.07 -9.87 -5.05
C PHE A 38 4.92 -9.63 -4.06
N LEU A 39 3.89 -8.85 -4.43
CA LEU A 39 2.76 -8.56 -3.56
C LEU A 39 2.00 -9.82 -3.13
N ILE A 40 1.87 -10.81 -4.01
CA ILE A 40 1.26 -12.12 -3.70
C ILE A 40 1.97 -12.78 -2.50
N THR A 41 3.30 -12.64 -2.40
CA THR A 41 4.09 -13.26 -1.33
C THR A 41 3.83 -12.65 0.06
N ILE A 42 3.39 -11.39 0.10
CA ILE A 42 3.16 -10.64 1.36
C ILE A 42 1.68 -10.46 1.70
N GLU A 43 0.75 -10.91 0.85
CA GLU A 43 -0.71 -10.87 1.11
C GLU A 43 -1.07 -11.39 2.50
N GLY A 44 -0.59 -12.59 2.85
CA GLY A 44 -0.89 -13.22 4.13
C GLY A 44 -0.25 -12.52 5.33
N LYS A 45 0.88 -11.83 5.12
CA LYS A 45 1.59 -11.09 6.18
C LYS A 45 0.83 -9.83 6.58
N TYR A 46 0.30 -9.10 5.59
CA TYR A 46 -0.39 -7.82 5.82
C TYR A 46 -1.92 -7.93 5.79
N GLY A 47 -2.48 -9.08 5.43
CA GLY A 47 -3.90 -9.38 5.57
C GLY A 47 -4.80 -8.79 4.47
N PHE A 48 -4.29 -8.63 3.25
CA PHE A 48 -5.08 -8.19 2.09
C PHE A 48 -5.27 -9.34 1.07
N ARG A 49 -6.15 -9.14 0.09
CA ARG A 49 -6.34 -10.06 -1.05
C ARG A 49 -6.17 -9.29 -2.36
N LEU A 50 -5.01 -9.41 -2.99
CA LEU A 50 -4.59 -8.64 -4.17
C LEU A 50 -5.59 -8.72 -5.32
N ASN A 51 -6.20 -9.90 -5.52
CA ASN A 51 -7.22 -10.10 -6.56
C ASN A 51 -8.50 -9.25 -6.39
N ASN A 52 -8.71 -8.68 -5.20
CA ASN A 52 -9.80 -7.75 -4.89
C ASN A 52 -9.26 -6.37 -4.49
N CYS A 53 -8.06 -6.01 -4.94
CA CYS A 53 -7.43 -4.74 -4.64
C CYS A 53 -7.04 -3.96 -5.91
N GLN A 54 -6.91 -2.65 -5.75
CA GLN A 54 -6.04 -1.83 -6.60
C GLN A 54 -4.85 -1.40 -5.77
N TRP A 55 -3.67 -1.28 -6.38
CA TRP A 55 -2.47 -0.91 -5.65
C TRP A 55 -1.58 0.05 -6.44
N MET A 56 -0.72 0.76 -5.70
CA MET A 56 0.36 1.55 -6.27
C MET A 56 1.56 1.57 -5.33
N VAL A 57 2.73 1.85 -5.90
CA VAL A 57 3.98 2.01 -5.16
C VAL A 57 4.45 3.46 -5.18
N ILE A 58 4.98 3.95 -4.06
CA ILE A 58 5.47 5.32 -3.96
C ILE A 58 6.68 5.43 -3.03
N GLU A 59 7.60 6.35 -3.34
CA GLU A 59 8.81 6.58 -2.54
C GLU A 59 8.55 7.42 -1.28
N ASN A 60 7.74 8.48 -1.41
CA ASN A 60 7.39 9.39 -0.32
C ASN A 60 5.87 9.45 -0.21
N LEU A 61 5.37 9.37 1.02
CA LEU A 61 3.94 9.31 1.28
C LEU A 61 3.50 10.57 2.02
N ASP A 62 2.62 11.34 1.39
CA ASP A 62 1.85 12.39 2.02
C ASP A 62 0.37 11.99 1.95
N ILE A 63 -0.34 12.05 3.08
CA ILE A 63 -1.76 11.69 3.18
C ILE A 63 -2.54 12.95 3.48
N TYR A 64 -3.46 13.30 2.59
CA TYR A 64 -4.37 14.43 2.76
C TYR A 64 -5.79 13.93 2.88
N CYS A 65 -6.48 14.37 3.92
CA CYS A 65 -7.87 14.01 4.20
C CYS A 65 -8.74 15.25 4.05
N TYR A 66 -9.95 15.10 3.52
CA TYR A 66 -10.86 16.22 3.31
C TYR A 66 -12.25 15.89 3.83
N GLN A 67 -12.87 16.81 4.55
CA GLN A 67 -14.26 16.74 4.98
C GLN A 67 -14.96 18.04 4.61
N ASN A 68 -16.12 17.94 3.94
CA ASN A 68 -16.89 19.10 3.46
C ASN A 68 -16.09 20.07 2.57
N GLY A 69 -15.07 19.59 1.85
CA GLY A 69 -14.25 20.40 0.95
C GLY A 69 -13.07 21.11 1.62
N GLU A 70 -12.83 20.89 2.92
CA GLU A 70 -11.68 21.42 3.65
C GLU A 70 -10.76 20.28 4.12
N GLU A 71 -9.45 20.54 4.15
CA GLU A 71 -8.47 19.58 4.65
C GLU A 71 -8.68 19.35 6.17
N THR A 72 -8.60 18.09 6.60
CA THR A 72 -8.77 17.67 7.99
C THR A 72 -7.70 16.65 8.40
N GLU A 73 -7.54 16.41 9.69
CA GLU A 73 -6.65 15.38 10.19
C GLU A 73 -7.28 13.98 10.04
N LEU A 74 -6.48 12.98 9.66
CA LEU A 74 -6.92 11.59 9.50
C LEU A 74 -7.62 11.02 10.76
N ASN A 75 -7.20 11.48 11.94
CA ASN A 75 -7.72 11.01 13.23
C ASN A 75 -9.14 11.52 13.54
N LEU A 76 -9.63 12.46 12.73
CA LEU A 76 -10.92 13.14 12.90
C LEU A 76 -11.97 12.70 11.88
N LEU A 77 -11.60 11.79 10.96
CA LEU A 77 -12.51 11.04 10.07
C LEU A 77 -13.12 9.84 10.79
#